data_AF-A0A2G4KGV1-F1
#
_entry.id   AF-A0A2G4KGV1-F1
#
_cell.length_a   1.000
_cell.length_b   1.000
_cell.length_c   1.000
_cell.angle_alpha   90.00
_cell.angle_beta   90.00
_cell.angle_gamma   90.00
#
_symmetry.space_group_name_H-M   'P 1'
#
loop_
_entity.id
_entity.type
_entity.pdbx_description
1 polymer ?
#
loop_
_entity_poly.entity_id
_entity_poly.type
_entity_poly.pdbx_seq_one_letter_code
_entity_poly.pdbx_strand_id
1 'polypeptide(L)'
;MTRHADPAIDEAATPARARSARALVQAVRWRTGLSQADFAAVFHIDLSLLQDLEHGEARLDPALAAYLRVIDHAPDVVRAALGRAS
;
A
#
# COMPACT_ATOMS: atom_id res chain seq x y z
N MET A 1 32.64 -21.73 -19.18
CA MET A 1 31.16 -21.78 -19.16
C MET A 1 30.69 -21.37 -17.78
N THR A 2 30.58 -20.06 -17.54
CA THR A 2 30.13 -19.52 -16.25
C THR A 2 28.62 -19.58 -16.24
N ARG A 3 28.06 -20.51 -15.47
CA ARG A 3 26.61 -20.62 -15.24
C ARG A 3 26.20 -19.37 -14.47
N HIS A 4 25.62 -18.38 -15.16
CA HIS A 4 24.86 -17.33 -14.49
C HIS A 4 23.77 -18.03 -13.69
N ALA A 5 23.82 -17.89 -12.37
CA ALA A 5 22.71 -18.27 -11.51
C ALA A 5 21.55 -17.37 -11.93
N ASP A 6 20.55 -17.99 -12.56
CA ASP A 6 19.25 -17.40 -12.80
C ASP A 6 18.73 -16.92 -11.43
N PRO A 7 18.47 -15.62 -11.21
CA PRO A 7 17.90 -15.20 -9.94
C PRO A 7 16.55 -15.88 -9.86
N ALA A 8 16.40 -16.80 -8.90
CA ALA A 8 15.13 -17.42 -8.59
C ALA A 8 14.11 -16.30 -8.44
N ILE A 9 13.25 -16.17 -9.44
CA ILE A 9 12.14 -15.24 -9.44
C ILE A 9 11.37 -15.65 -8.19
N ASP A 10 11.40 -14.82 -7.16
CA ASP A 10 10.57 -15.06 -5.99
C ASP A 10 9.13 -15.09 -6.50
N GLU A 11 8.56 -16.29 -6.62
CA GLU A 11 7.26 -16.54 -7.22
C GLU A 11 6.14 -15.83 -6.42
N ALA A 12 6.43 -15.46 -5.17
CA ALA A 12 5.58 -14.64 -4.32
C ALA A 12 5.55 -13.15 -4.75
N ALA A 13 6.58 -12.66 -5.44
CA ALA A 13 6.78 -11.28 -5.89
C ALA A 13 6.61 -11.11 -7.41
N THR A 14 5.56 -11.70 -8.00
CA THR A 14 5.27 -11.52 -9.43
C THR A 14 5.08 -10.03 -9.78
N PRO A 15 5.72 -9.49 -10.84
CA PRO A 15 5.63 -8.07 -11.22
C PRO A 15 4.21 -7.55 -11.43
N ALA A 16 3.27 -8.43 -11.80
CA ALA A 16 1.85 -8.10 -11.93
C ALA A 16 1.22 -7.72 -10.57
N ARG A 17 1.54 -8.45 -9.50
CA ARG A 17 1.01 -8.21 -8.15
C ARG A 17 1.54 -6.91 -7.56
N ALA A 18 2.84 -6.63 -7.75
CA ALA A 18 3.44 -5.36 -7.34
C ALA A 18 2.79 -4.16 -8.05
N ARG A 19 2.55 -4.26 -9.38
CA ARG A 19 1.80 -3.24 -10.13
C ARG A 19 0.38 -3.05 -9.62
N SER A 20 -0.32 -4.14 -9.28
CA SER A 20 -1.67 -4.06 -8.71
C SER A 20 -1.69 -3.42 -7.32
N ALA A 21 -0.69 -3.71 -6.47
CA ALA A 21 -0.54 -3.08 -5.16
C ALA A 21 -0.31 -1.57 -5.28
N ARG A 22 0.68 -1.17 -6.10
CA ARG A 22 0.96 0.23 -6.39
C ARG A 22 -0.26 0.99 -6.90
N ALA A 23 -0.96 0.43 -7.89
CA ALA A 23 -2.14 1.07 -8.49
C ALA A 23 -3.26 1.26 -7.46
N LEU A 24 -3.52 0.26 -6.62
CA LEU A 24 -4.55 0.35 -5.58
C LEU A 24 -4.21 1.44 -4.54
N VAL A 25 -2.99 1.42 -4.00
CA VAL A 25 -2.57 2.38 -2.95
C VAL A 25 -2.62 3.81 -3.46
N GLN A 26 -2.08 4.07 -4.65
CA GLN A 26 -2.10 5.42 -5.25
C GLN A 26 -3.52 5.90 -5.51
N ALA A 27 -4.39 5.04 -6.05
CA ALA A 27 -5.78 5.40 -6.35
C ALA A 27 -6.60 5.73 -5.10
N VAL A 28 -6.40 5.01 -3.99
CA VAL A 28 -7.06 5.29 -2.72
C VAL A 28 -6.57 6.62 -2.15
N ARG A 29 -5.24 6.83 -2.07
CA ARG A 29 -4.68 8.08 -1.53
C ARG A 29 -5.10 9.31 -2.34
N TRP A 30 -5.04 9.25 -3.67
CA TRP A 30 -5.42 10.40 -4.49
C TRP A 30 -6.87 10.81 -4.31
N ARG A 31 -7.78 9.85 -4.08
CA ARG A 31 -9.19 10.14 -3.80
C ARG A 31 -9.41 10.84 -2.46
N THR A 32 -8.51 10.72 -1.50
CA THR A 32 -8.58 11.49 -0.25
C THR A 32 -8.02 12.90 -0.37
N GLY A 33 -7.33 13.23 -1.47
CA GLY A 33 -6.67 14.53 -1.67
C GLY A 33 -5.47 14.79 -0.75
N LEU A 34 -4.96 13.76 -0.06
CA LEU A 34 -3.89 13.90 0.92
C LEU A 34 -2.51 13.71 0.27
N SER A 35 -1.51 14.40 0.85
CA SER A 35 -0.10 14.07 0.60
C SER A 35 0.19 12.65 1.09
N GLN A 36 1.31 12.05 0.65
CA GLN A 36 1.71 10.72 1.12
C GLN A 36 1.93 10.68 2.63
N ALA A 37 2.61 11.70 3.19
CA ALA A 37 2.85 11.81 4.62
C ALA A 37 1.55 11.99 5.42
N ASP A 38 0.64 12.85 4.96
CA ASP A 38 -0.65 13.06 5.63
C ASP A 38 -1.52 11.82 5.56
N PHE A 39 -1.53 11.10 4.44
CA PHE A 39 -2.28 9.85 4.30
C PHE A 39 -1.76 8.78 5.28
N ALA A 40 -0.43 8.62 5.37
CA ALA A 40 0.21 7.72 6.32
C ALA A 40 -0.20 8.07 7.77
N ALA A 41 -0.09 9.35 8.14
CA ALA A 41 -0.41 9.82 9.48
C ALA A 41 -1.90 9.66 9.83
N VAL A 42 -2.79 10.10 8.94
CA VAL A 42 -4.26 10.09 9.16
C VAL A 42 -4.80 8.67 9.28
N PHE A 43 -4.26 7.71 8.53
CA PHE A 43 -4.75 6.34 8.49
C PHE A 43 -3.88 5.34 9.25
N HIS A 44 -2.88 5.81 10.02
CA HIS A 44 -1.93 5.00 10.77
C HIS A 44 -1.25 3.90 9.94
N ILE A 45 -0.84 4.26 8.72
CA ILE A 45 -0.03 3.40 7.85
C ILE A 45 1.41 3.86 8.00
N ASP A 46 2.34 2.92 8.15
CA ASP A 46 3.76 3.25 8.18
C ASP A 46 4.19 3.96 6.88
N LEU A 47 4.87 5.10 7.02
CA LEU A 47 5.24 5.92 5.87
C LEU A 47 6.25 5.22 4.95
N SER A 48 7.19 4.45 5.51
CA SER A 48 8.19 3.73 4.71
C SER A 48 7.54 2.60 3.91
N LEU A 49 6.62 1.85 4.53
CA LEU A 49 5.81 0.84 3.85
C LEU A 49 4.95 1.46 2.74
N LEU A 50 4.31 2.61 3.02
CA LEU A 50 3.52 3.32 2.02
C LEU A 50 4.37 3.75 0.82
N GLN A 51 5.59 4.23 1.07
CA GLN A 51 6.56 4.55 0.03
C GLN A 51 6.93 3.32 -0.79
N ASP A 52 7.32 2.22 -0.16
CA ASP A 52 7.71 1.01 -0.86
C ASP A 52 6.56 0.45 -1.71
N LEU A 53 5.33 0.49 -1.21
CA LEU A 53 4.14 0.07 -1.96
C LEU A 53 3.85 0.99 -3.16
N GLU A 54 4.00 2.30 -3.01
CA GLU A 54 3.77 3.26 -4.12
C GLU A 54 4.90 3.22 -5.17
N HIS A 55 6.10 2.79 -4.80
CA HIS A 55 7.19 2.53 -5.75
C HIS A 55 7.06 1.13 -6.39
N GLY A 56 6.36 0.20 -5.74
CA GLY A 56 6.21 -1.19 -6.18
C GLY A 56 7.31 -2.12 -5.66
N GLU A 57 8.03 -1.68 -4.63
CA GLU A 57 9.12 -2.40 -3.95
C GLU A 57 8.60 -3.31 -2.83
N ALA A 58 7.39 -3.06 -2.32
CA ALA A 58 6.73 -3.88 -1.32
C ALA A 58 5.48 -4.58 -1.84
N ARG A 59 5.09 -5.66 -1.15
CA ARG A 59 3.87 -6.41 -1.44
C ARG A 59 2.75 -6.00 -0.50
N LEU A 60 1.56 -5.85 -1.05
CA LEU A 60 0.37 -5.58 -0.26
C LEU A 60 -0.09 -6.84 0.46
N ASP A 61 -0.12 -6.82 1.79
CA ASP A 61 -0.68 -7.90 2.58
C ASP A 61 -2.23 -7.86 2.55
N PRO A 62 -2.91 -8.98 2.87
CA PRO A 62 -4.38 -9.04 2.81
C PRO A 62 -5.11 -8.10 3.78
N ALA A 63 -4.55 -7.83 4.97
CA ALA A 63 -5.17 -6.95 5.95
C ALA A 63 -5.08 -5.50 5.52
N LEU A 64 -3.90 -5.05 5.05
CA LEU A 64 -3.74 -3.72 4.48
C LEU A 64 -4.59 -3.54 3.21
N ALA A 65 -4.71 -4.57 2.37
CA ALA A 65 -5.59 -4.53 1.20
C ALA A 65 -7.06 -4.35 1.59
N ALA A 66 -7.55 -5.07 2.61
CA ALA A 66 -8.89 -4.90 3.14
C ALA A 66 -9.09 -3.51 3.72
N TYR A 67 -8.12 -3.03 4.50
CA TYR A 67 -8.17 -1.71 5.12
C TYR A 67 -8.21 -0.58 4.08
N LEU A 68 -7.38 -0.64 3.04
CA LEU A 68 -7.41 0.32 1.94
C LEU A 68 -8.76 0.35 1.22
N ARG A 69 -9.44 -0.80 1.05
CA ARG A 69 -10.80 -0.83 0.48
C ARG A 69 -11.83 -0.16 1.38
N VAL A 70 -11.66 -0.24 2.70
CA VAL A 70 -12.54 0.44 3.67
C VAL A 70 -12.30 1.95 3.63
N ILE A 71 -11.03 2.38 3.64
CA ILE A 71 -10.66 3.80 3.45
C ILE A 71 -11.25 4.31 2.15
N ASP A 72 -11.18 3.52 1.08
CA ASP A 72 -11.66 3.91 -0.22
C ASP A 72 -13.16 4.19 -0.27
N HIS A 73 -13.92 3.36 0.44
CA HIS A 73 -15.37 3.46 0.49
C HIS A 73 -15.85 4.54 1.46
N ALA A 74 -15.18 4.72 2.59
CA ALA A 74 -15.65 5.55 3.69
C ALA A 74 -14.50 6.24 4.46
N PRO A 75 -13.71 7.13 3.81
CA PRO A 75 -12.49 7.69 4.40
C PRO A 75 -12.78 8.52 5.65
N ASP A 76 -13.89 9.26 5.68
CA ASP A 76 -14.28 10.10 6.82
C ASP A 76 -14.72 9.26 8.03
N VAL A 77 -15.35 8.11 7.79
CA VAL A 77 -15.75 7.17 8.85
C VAL A 77 -14.50 6.58 9.50
N VAL A 78 -13.52 6.16 8.70
CA VAL A 78 -12.25 5.64 9.22
C VAL A 78 -11.52 6.72 10.01
N ARG A 79 -11.38 7.94 9.47
CA ARG A 79 -10.74 9.07 10.17
C ARG A 79 -11.42 9.38 11.50
N ALA A 80 -12.74 9.43 11.53
CA ALA A 80 -13.49 9.66 12.75
C ALA A 80 -13.33 8.52 13.77
N ALA A 81 -13.24 7.27 13.31
CA ALA A 81 -13.01 6.13 14.19
C ALA A 81 -11.61 6.15 14.82
N LEU A 82 -10.58 6.44 14.03
CA LEU A 82 -9.20 6.50 14.49
C LEU A 82 -8.95 7.66 15.46
N GLY A 83 -9.51 8.84 15.19
CA GLY A 83 -9.39 10.00 16.09
C GLY A 83 -10.11 9.85 17.44
N ARG A 84 -10.99 8.85 17.61
CA ARG A 84 -11.56 8.49 18.92
C ARG A 84 -10.70 7.50 19.71
N ALA A 85 -9.81 6.80 19.03
CA ALA A 85 -8.95 5.77 19.62
C ALA A 85 -7.58 6.31 20.07
N SER A 86 -7.26 7.57 19.73
CA SER A 86 -6.01 8.27 20.03
C SER A 86 -6.07 9.13 21.29
#